data_AF-A0A7Z9TGC6-F1
#
_entry.id   AF-A0A7Z9TGC6-F1
#
_cell.length_a   1.000
_cell.length_b   1.000
_cell.length_c   1.000
_cell.angle_alpha   90.00
_cell.angle_beta   90.00
_cell.angle_gamma   90.00
#
_symmetry.space_group_name_H-M   'P 1'
#
loop_
_entity.id
_entity.type
_entity.pdbx_description
1 polymer ?
#
loop_
_entity_poly.entity_id
_entity_poly.type
_entity_poly.pdbx_seq_one_letter_code
_entity_poly.pdbx_strand_id
1 'polypeptide(L)'
;MRNRFQAGYALAEVLLATVVVSISVVELSKALSNLNRVAIVASAIAKAGNQADMLMKKIMNERFDENIYNNYSLDLDGTNDHVVANGYKGISGKNARTVELWFRVDNDDLGSAPYGLVYWGEEDYCRRWRIELQGSSGSLYPSVDLNNASVRPSSTNIITDESWHHIAVTAESTGRSSDVQIYFDGELLDTVTSDPNWCIDYNTGNLADVTIGAGYGAWSGGSYRYFGGQIKEVRIWNYVRTDDDIRASYEGSKISNPASNSSLVLYYKMDESKGDLVFDKSGNCAHGRLVGGVDWLVEGWTQNLGAESEVGVDDYDDVDDFHLDSIVDTAFTGLGSRVMVKYVSVNPETWVISNASEGVLTNYKQVTVKVGLPGVPDSVRLDAIMAADVSQYGDITIFPYGE
;
A
#
# COMPACT_ATOMS: atom_id res chain seq x y z
N MET A 1 -26.18 -76.35 37.87
CA MET A 1 -26.51 -75.35 36.81
C MET A 1 -25.44 -75.42 35.74
N ARG A 2 -25.74 -75.95 34.56
CA ARG A 2 -24.84 -75.94 33.39
C ARG A 2 -25.53 -75.13 32.29
N ASN A 3 -25.09 -73.88 32.10
CA ASN A 3 -25.51 -73.04 30.98
C ASN A 3 -25.08 -73.72 29.67
N ARG A 4 -26.06 -74.19 28.90
CA ARG A 4 -25.84 -74.70 27.54
C ARG A 4 -25.75 -73.49 26.60
N PHE A 5 -24.54 -73.03 26.30
CA PHE A 5 -24.29 -72.16 25.15
C PHE A 5 -24.62 -72.97 23.87
N GLN A 6 -25.64 -72.57 23.12
CA GLN A 6 -25.94 -73.15 21.80
C GLN A 6 -25.05 -72.48 20.76
N ALA A 7 -24.09 -73.23 20.21
CA ALA A 7 -23.02 -72.74 19.32
C ALA A 7 -23.51 -72.07 18.01
N GLY A 8 -24.78 -72.24 17.62
CA GLY A 8 -25.35 -71.63 16.42
C GLY A 8 -25.69 -70.13 16.55
N TYR A 9 -25.96 -69.63 17.76
CA TYR A 9 -26.34 -68.22 17.97
C TYR A 9 -25.12 -67.29 17.99
N ALA A 10 -23.96 -67.78 18.43
CA ALA A 10 -22.73 -66.97 18.50
C ALA A 10 -22.27 -66.50 17.11
N LEU A 11 -22.40 -67.32 16.07
CA LEU A 11 -22.01 -66.95 14.71
C LEU A 11 -22.94 -65.85 14.14
N ALA A 12 -24.25 -65.95 14.42
CA ALA A 12 -25.23 -64.95 14.00
C ALA A 12 -25.04 -63.62 14.74
N GLU A 13 -24.74 -63.65 16.04
CA GLU A 13 -24.41 -62.45 16.83
C GLU A 13 -23.14 -61.76 16.34
N VAL A 14 -22.08 -62.53 16.02
CA VAL A 14 -20.83 -61.98 15.48
C VAL A 14 -21.05 -61.38 14.09
N LEU A 15 -21.80 -62.04 13.21
CA LEU A 15 -22.14 -61.50 11.88
C LEU A 15 -22.97 -60.22 11.99
N LEU A 16 -23.99 -60.20 12.85
CA LEU A 16 -24.82 -59.02 13.09
C LEU A 16 -23.98 -57.86 13.64
N ALA A 17 -23.11 -58.12 14.62
CA ALA A 17 -22.20 -57.11 15.17
C ALA A 17 -21.26 -56.56 14.10
N THR A 18 -20.73 -57.42 13.22
CA THR A 18 -19.84 -57.01 12.12
C THR A 18 -20.57 -56.12 11.12
N VAL A 19 -21.81 -56.45 10.76
CA VAL A 19 -22.65 -55.63 9.88
C VAL A 19 -22.95 -54.28 10.51
N VAL A 20 -23.34 -54.24 11.79
CA VAL A 20 -23.64 -52.99 12.50
C VAL A 20 -22.41 -52.09 12.60
N VAL A 21 -21.24 -52.65 12.93
CA VAL A 21 -19.97 -51.90 12.94
C VAL A 21 -19.64 -51.37 11.55
N SER A 22 -19.83 -52.17 10.50
CA SER A 22 -19.56 -51.76 9.12
C SER A 22 -20.45 -50.59 8.68
N ILE A 23 -21.75 -50.66 8.96
CA ILE A 23 -22.69 -49.56 8.70
C ILE A 23 -22.30 -48.32 9.49
N SER A 24 -21.93 -48.48 10.77
CA SER A 24 -21.52 -47.36 11.63
C SER A 24 -20.27 -46.66 11.11
N VAL A 25 -19.29 -47.40 10.59
CA VAL A 25 -18.08 -46.83 9.99
C VAL A 25 -18.40 -46.08 8.70
N VAL A 26 -19.30 -46.59 7.86
CA VAL A 26 -19.74 -45.90 6.64
C VAL A 26 -20.46 -44.59 6.97
N GLU A 27 -21.38 -44.61 7.93
CA GLU A 27 -22.09 -43.40 8.36
C GLU A 27 -21.15 -42.40 9.03
N LEU A 28 -20.18 -42.86 9.83
CA LEU A 28 -19.13 -42.01 10.38
C LEU A 28 -18.28 -41.38 9.28
N SER A 29 -17.90 -42.13 8.24
CA SER A 29 -17.13 -41.61 7.11
C SER A 29 -17.90 -40.54 6.34
N LYS A 30 -19.21 -40.73 6.13
CA LYS A 30 -20.07 -39.71 5.49
C LYS A 30 -20.17 -38.47 6.36
N ALA A 31 -20.37 -38.63 7.66
CA ALA A 31 -20.43 -37.53 8.62
C ALA A 31 -19.11 -36.74 8.65
N LEU A 32 -17.96 -37.43 8.68
CA LEU A 32 -16.64 -36.81 8.68
C LEU A 32 -16.35 -36.08 7.35
N SER A 33 -16.76 -36.66 6.23
CA SER A 33 -16.67 -36.00 4.92
C SER A 33 -17.51 -34.72 4.86
N ASN A 34 -18.72 -34.74 5.42
CA ASN A 34 -19.58 -33.57 5.49
C ASN A 34 -18.98 -32.50 6.41
N LEU A 35 -18.48 -32.89 7.59
CA LEU A 35 -17.80 -31.99 8.52
C LEU A 35 -16.58 -31.33 7.88
N ASN A 36 -15.74 -32.10 7.18
CA ASN A 36 -14.59 -31.55 6.46
C ASN A 36 -15.02 -30.55 5.38
N ARG A 37 -16.08 -30.85 4.62
CA ARG A 37 -16.60 -29.92 3.62
C ARG A 37 -17.10 -28.62 4.26
N VAL A 38 -17.83 -28.70 5.37
CA VAL A 38 -18.30 -27.52 6.10
C VAL A 38 -17.13 -26.72 6.67
N ALA A 39 -16.11 -27.36 7.23
CA ALA A 39 -14.94 -26.69 7.77
C ALA A 39 -14.15 -25.93 6.69
N ILE A 40 -13.99 -26.53 5.50
CA ILE A 40 -13.34 -25.88 4.35
C ILE A 40 -14.13 -24.65 3.92
N VAL A 41 -15.45 -24.77 3.76
CA VAL A 41 -16.31 -23.66 3.37
C VAL A 41 -16.32 -22.55 4.42
N ALA A 42 -16.41 -22.88 5.71
CA ALA A 42 -16.36 -21.90 6.80
C ALA A 42 -15.03 -21.13 6.82
N SER A 43 -13.90 -21.82 6.61
CA SER A 43 -12.59 -21.16 6.48
C SER A 43 -12.52 -20.27 5.25
N ALA A 44 -13.08 -20.72 4.12
CA ALA A 44 -13.13 -19.92 2.90
C ALA A 44 -14.02 -18.67 3.04
N ILE A 45 -15.15 -18.76 3.74
CA ILE A 45 -16.02 -17.60 4.04
C ILE A 45 -15.28 -16.57 4.89
N ALA A 46 -14.58 -17.00 5.94
CA ALA A 46 -13.80 -16.08 6.77
C ALA A 46 -12.72 -15.37 5.96
N LYS A 47 -12.00 -16.10 5.10
CA LYS A 47 -10.99 -15.52 4.18
C LYS A 47 -11.62 -14.56 3.18
N ALA A 48 -12.72 -14.96 2.54
CA ALA A 48 -13.45 -14.14 1.58
C ALA A 48 -14.01 -12.86 2.21
N GLY A 49 -14.46 -12.93 3.46
CA GLY A 49 -14.90 -11.77 4.24
C GLY A 49 -13.78 -10.78 4.49
N ASN A 50 -12.62 -11.25 4.99
CA ASN A 50 -11.46 -10.38 5.21
C ASN A 50 -10.97 -9.76 3.89
N GLN A 51 -10.95 -10.53 2.80
CA GLN A 51 -10.56 -10.03 1.48
C GLN A 51 -11.54 -8.99 0.95
N ALA A 52 -12.85 -9.23 1.08
CA ALA A 52 -13.86 -8.28 0.67
C ALA A 52 -13.75 -6.96 1.45
N ASP A 53 -13.51 -7.05 2.76
CA ASP A 53 -13.32 -5.89 3.64
C ASP A 53 -12.06 -5.08 3.28
N MET A 54 -10.92 -5.75 3.07
CA MET A 54 -9.69 -5.08 2.64
C MET A 54 -9.86 -4.40 1.27
N LEU A 55 -10.45 -5.09 0.29
CA LEU A 55 -10.70 -4.52 -1.03
C LEU A 55 -11.67 -3.34 -0.97
N MET A 56 -12.76 -3.47 -0.21
CA MET A 56 -13.70 -2.37 -0.07
C MET A 56 -13.05 -1.18 0.64
N LYS A 57 -12.21 -1.40 1.66
CA LYS A 57 -11.46 -0.31 2.31
C LYS A 57 -10.50 0.38 1.35
N LYS A 58 -9.83 -0.39 0.48
CA LYS A 58 -8.98 0.15 -0.59
C LYS A 58 -9.78 1.06 -1.52
N ILE A 59 -10.86 0.54 -2.11
CA ILE A 59 -11.68 1.31 -3.08
C ILE A 59 -12.34 2.53 -2.43
N MET A 60 -12.87 2.37 -1.21
CA MET A 60 -13.56 3.47 -0.51
C MET A 60 -12.62 4.59 -0.06
N ASN A 61 -11.30 4.39 -0.16
CA ASN A 61 -10.31 5.42 0.08
C ASN A 61 -9.84 6.11 -1.20
N GLU A 62 -10.28 5.64 -2.37
CA GLU A 62 -10.05 6.35 -3.62
C GLU A 62 -10.93 7.58 -3.72
N ARG A 63 -10.54 8.52 -4.57
CA ARG A 63 -11.33 9.73 -4.79
C ARG A 63 -12.59 9.40 -5.57
N PHE A 64 -13.61 10.23 -5.34
CA PHE A 64 -14.83 10.16 -6.13
C PHE A 64 -14.59 10.58 -7.59
N ASP A 65 -13.76 11.61 -7.81
CA ASP A 65 -13.35 12.19 -9.11
C ASP A 65 -11.92 12.74 -8.92
N GLU A 66 -11.02 12.57 -9.89
CA GLU A 66 -9.63 13.03 -9.81
C GLU A 66 -9.41 14.47 -10.31
N ASN A 67 -10.43 15.16 -10.85
CA ASN A 67 -10.33 16.55 -11.35
C ASN A 67 -10.22 17.62 -10.24
N ILE A 68 -9.59 17.24 -9.14
CA ILE A 68 -9.36 18.06 -7.96
C ILE A 68 -7.89 18.51 -7.97
N TYR A 69 -7.67 19.79 -8.25
CA TYR A 69 -6.39 20.51 -8.09
C TYR A 69 -6.01 20.75 -6.61
N ASN A 70 -6.31 19.79 -5.73
CA ASN A 70 -5.86 19.84 -4.35
C ASN A 70 -4.51 19.13 -4.30
N ASN A 71 -3.51 19.87 -3.86
CA ASN A 71 -2.19 19.38 -3.56
C ASN A 71 -2.22 18.83 -2.13
N TYR A 72 -2.47 17.54 -2.01
CA TYR A 72 -2.38 16.84 -0.75
C TYR A 72 -0.95 16.41 -0.48
N SER A 73 -0.57 16.48 0.78
CA SER A 73 0.71 15.96 1.25
C SER A 73 0.63 15.61 2.72
N LEU A 74 1.55 14.75 3.15
CA LEU A 74 1.77 14.48 4.56
C LEU A 74 2.65 15.58 5.15
N ASP A 75 2.24 16.17 6.28
CA ASP A 75 3.00 17.20 6.99
C ASP A 75 3.67 16.59 8.23
N LEU A 76 5.00 16.70 8.31
CA LEU A 76 5.82 16.06 9.34
C LEU A 76 6.49 17.15 10.19
N ASP A 77 6.36 17.05 11.51
CA ASP A 77 6.81 18.09 12.46
C ASP A 77 8.32 18.13 12.75
N GLY A 78 9.13 17.26 12.13
CA GLY A 78 10.57 17.16 12.36
C GLY A 78 10.99 16.63 13.73
N THR A 79 10.06 16.22 14.60
CA THR A 79 10.34 15.80 15.98
C THR A 79 10.17 14.31 16.21
N ASN A 80 9.05 13.74 15.79
CA ASN A 80 8.78 12.31 15.94
C ASN A 80 7.92 11.72 14.82
N ASP A 81 7.46 12.57 13.89
CA ASP A 81 6.54 12.21 12.84
C ASP A 81 7.18 11.36 11.75
N HIS A 82 6.52 10.25 11.42
CA HIS A 82 6.92 9.35 10.33
C HIS A 82 5.82 8.36 9.95
N VAL A 83 6.02 7.69 8.82
CA VAL A 83 5.20 6.57 8.34
C VAL A 83 5.97 5.27 8.47
N VAL A 84 5.33 4.21 8.97
CA VAL A 84 5.90 2.85 8.98
C VAL A 84 5.04 1.91 8.13
N ALA A 85 5.65 1.32 7.10
CA ALA A 85 5.05 0.26 6.28
C ALA A 85 5.16 -1.09 7.02
N ASN A 86 4.26 -1.32 7.99
CA ASN A 86 4.35 -2.46 8.91
C ASN A 86 4.47 -3.80 8.16
N GLY A 87 5.54 -4.54 8.42
CA GLY A 87 5.82 -5.84 7.80
C GLY A 87 6.46 -5.78 6.41
N TYR A 88 6.55 -4.61 5.77
CA TYR A 88 7.24 -4.45 4.49
C TYR A 88 8.69 -4.02 4.71
N LYS A 89 9.63 -4.93 4.43
CA LYS A 89 11.07 -4.76 4.68
C LYS A 89 11.83 -4.04 3.55
N GLY A 90 11.11 -3.51 2.57
CA GLY A 90 11.69 -2.93 1.36
C GLY A 90 12.36 -3.97 0.47
N ILE A 91 13.07 -3.48 -0.55
CA ILE A 91 13.85 -4.35 -1.45
C ILE A 91 15.14 -4.72 -0.72
N SER A 92 15.29 -6.01 -0.39
CA SER A 92 16.50 -6.51 0.29
C SER A 92 17.57 -6.94 -0.70
N GLY A 93 18.79 -7.11 -0.19
CA GLY A 93 19.94 -7.57 -0.92
C GLY A 93 20.49 -6.56 -1.92
N LYS A 94 21.05 -7.08 -3.02
CA LYS A 94 21.64 -6.33 -4.14
C LYS A 94 20.66 -6.03 -5.26
N ASN A 95 19.39 -6.38 -5.09
CA ASN A 95 18.40 -6.30 -6.16
C ASN A 95 18.24 -4.86 -6.67
N ALA A 96 18.00 -4.74 -7.97
CA ALA A 96 17.73 -3.46 -8.61
C ALA A 96 16.55 -2.76 -7.96
N ARG A 97 16.60 -1.43 -7.90
CA ARG A 97 15.53 -0.61 -7.35
C ARG A 97 15.55 0.81 -7.87
N THR A 98 14.38 1.43 -7.86
CA THR A 98 14.22 2.89 -7.93
C THR A 98 13.33 3.33 -6.78
N VAL A 99 13.74 4.36 -6.05
CA VAL A 99 12.90 5.03 -5.04
C VAL A 99 12.76 6.47 -5.47
N GLU A 100 11.55 7.01 -5.46
CA GLU A 100 11.31 8.40 -5.77
C GLU A 100 10.23 8.98 -4.87
N LEU A 101 10.30 10.29 -4.62
CA LEU A 101 9.30 11.02 -3.87
C LEU A 101 9.38 12.51 -4.18
N TRP A 102 8.30 13.22 -3.85
CA TRP A 102 8.28 14.66 -3.73
C TRP A 102 8.41 15.06 -2.27
N PHE A 103 9.17 16.12 -1.99
CA PHE A 103 9.26 16.70 -0.66
C PHE A 103 9.39 18.23 -0.72
N ARG A 104 9.00 18.90 0.36
CA ARG A 104 9.24 20.32 0.62
C ARG A 104 9.78 20.43 2.04
N VAL A 105 10.93 21.07 2.23
CA VAL A 105 11.57 21.23 3.55
C VAL A 105 11.12 22.54 4.15
N ASP A 106 10.76 22.55 5.42
CA ASP A 106 10.44 23.80 6.12
C ASP A 106 11.69 24.70 6.21
N ASN A 107 11.53 26.01 6.01
CA ASN A 107 12.65 26.95 5.99
C ASN A 107 13.50 26.92 7.28
N ASP A 108 12.87 26.68 8.44
CA ASP A 108 13.55 26.64 9.74
C ASP A 108 14.47 25.40 9.88
N ASP A 109 14.27 24.38 9.03
CA ASP A 109 15.06 23.15 8.97
C ASP A 109 16.15 23.17 7.88
N LEU A 110 16.23 24.23 7.07
CA LEU A 110 17.30 24.39 6.08
C LEU A 110 18.68 24.48 6.77
N GLY A 111 19.46 23.40 6.63
CA GLY A 111 20.80 23.27 7.20
C GLY A 111 20.88 22.54 8.54
N SER A 112 19.76 22.12 9.14
CA SER A 112 19.68 21.42 10.44
C SER A 112 19.69 19.87 10.30
N ALA A 113 20.37 19.38 9.26
CA ALA A 113 20.47 17.96 8.89
C ALA A 113 21.46 17.15 9.77
N PRO A 114 21.46 15.80 9.68
CA PRO A 114 20.79 14.96 8.68
C PRO A 114 19.33 14.61 8.97
N TYR A 115 18.51 14.53 7.91
CA TYR A 115 17.10 14.12 7.95
C TYR A 115 16.84 12.88 7.10
N GLY A 116 16.10 11.89 7.60
CA GLY A 116 15.76 10.69 6.82
C GLY A 116 14.48 10.88 6.02
N LEU A 117 14.55 10.66 4.70
CA LEU A 117 13.37 10.67 3.83
C LEU A 117 12.78 9.27 3.70
N VAL A 118 13.61 8.26 3.41
CA VAL A 118 13.21 6.86 3.27
C VAL A 118 14.28 5.96 3.89
N TYR A 119 13.89 4.99 4.69
CA TYR A 119 14.82 4.09 5.38
C TYR A 119 14.32 2.64 5.42
N TRP A 120 15.20 1.68 5.16
CA TRP A 120 15.05 0.28 5.54
C TRP A 120 16.41 -0.44 5.64
N GLY A 121 16.37 -1.71 6.03
CA GLY A 121 17.55 -2.56 6.13
C GLY A 121 18.03 -2.74 7.57
N GLU A 122 19.35 -2.74 7.77
CA GLU A 122 20.02 -3.07 9.02
C GLU A 122 21.18 -2.11 9.31
N GLU A 123 21.54 -2.00 10.58
CA GLU A 123 22.62 -1.14 11.06
C GLU A 123 24.02 -1.77 10.93
N ASP A 124 24.08 -2.98 10.39
CA ASP A 124 25.31 -3.69 10.08
C ASP A 124 25.99 -3.13 8.82
N TYR A 125 27.29 -3.34 8.73
CA TYR A 125 28.14 -2.84 7.64
C TYR A 125 27.54 -3.13 6.26
N CYS A 126 27.29 -2.08 5.46
CA CYS A 126 26.74 -2.19 4.10
C CYS A 126 25.32 -2.77 3.98
N ARG A 127 24.56 -2.85 5.08
CA ARG A 127 23.22 -3.48 5.11
C ARG A 127 22.07 -2.48 5.25
N ARG A 128 22.35 -1.17 5.20
CA ARG A 128 21.33 -0.11 5.26
C ARG A 128 20.98 0.40 3.86
N TRP A 129 19.75 0.86 3.70
CA TRP A 129 19.38 1.77 2.61
C TRP A 129 18.65 2.96 3.23
N ARG A 130 19.29 4.14 3.22
CA ARG A 130 18.65 5.39 3.67
C ARG A 130 18.84 6.49 2.65
N ILE A 131 17.73 7.02 2.14
CA ILE A 131 17.73 8.30 1.42
C ILE A 131 17.56 9.39 2.46
N GLU A 132 18.48 10.35 2.48
CA GLU A 132 18.53 11.41 3.48
C GLU A 132 18.90 12.75 2.87
N LEU A 133 18.60 13.82 3.60
CA LEU A 133 19.10 15.15 3.34
C LEU A 133 20.26 15.44 4.29
N GLN A 134 21.34 15.99 3.76
CA GLN A 134 22.56 16.34 4.48
C GLN A 134 22.79 17.86 4.44
N GLY A 135 23.33 18.41 5.52
CA GLY A 135 23.54 19.86 5.67
C GLY A 135 24.87 20.33 5.10
N SER A 136 24.87 21.52 4.50
CA SER A 136 26.06 22.18 3.97
C SER A 136 25.88 23.70 3.97
N SER A 137 26.44 24.38 4.97
CA SER A 137 26.55 25.86 5.02
C SER A 137 25.26 26.63 4.72
N GLY A 138 24.14 26.20 5.33
CA GLY A 138 22.81 26.82 5.14
C GLY A 138 22.01 26.26 3.96
N SER A 139 22.50 25.20 3.32
CA SER A 139 21.83 24.47 2.24
C SER A 139 21.71 22.99 2.60
N LEU A 140 20.85 22.28 1.89
CA LEU A 140 20.76 20.82 1.96
C LEU A 140 21.18 20.18 0.63
N TYR A 141 21.56 18.90 0.69
CA TYR A 141 21.76 18.07 -0.49
C TYR A 141 21.29 16.63 -0.22
N PRO A 142 20.76 15.93 -1.23
CA PRO A 142 20.35 14.54 -1.08
C PRO A 142 21.55 13.60 -1.00
N SER A 143 21.43 12.52 -0.24
CA SER A 143 22.43 11.46 -0.14
C SER A 143 21.78 10.11 0.12
N VAL A 144 22.44 9.04 -0.32
CA VAL A 144 22.09 7.66 -0.01
C VAL A 144 23.13 7.09 0.95
N ASP A 145 22.76 6.89 2.21
CA ASP A 145 23.61 6.26 3.21
C ASP A 145 23.39 4.74 3.23
N LEU A 146 24.47 4.01 2.95
CA LEU A 146 24.52 2.55 2.87
C LEU A 146 25.10 1.93 4.15
N ASN A 147 25.34 2.75 5.18
CA ASN A 147 26.07 2.46 6.41
C ASN A 147 27.56 2.16 6.19
N ASN A 148 28.39 3.13 6.61
CA ASN A 148 29.84 3.25 6.36
C ASN A 148 30.25 3.73 4.96
N ALA A 149 29.31 3.93 4.03
CA ALA A 149 29.54 4.85 2.92
C ALA A 149 28.24 5.57 2.57
N SER A 150 28.39 6.70 1.90
CA SER A 150 27.28 7.41 1.31
C SER A 150 27.57 7.79 -0.13
N VAL A 151 26.55 7.68 -0.97
CA VAL A 151 26.55 8.23 -2.33
C VAL A 151 25.92 9.60 -2.24
N ARG A 152 26.60 10.62 -2.75
CA ARG A 152 26.18 12.01 -2.65
C ARG A 152 26.61 12.79 -3.87
N PRO A 153 25.95 13.90 -4.21
CA PRO A 153 26.37 14.77 -5.29
C PRO A 153 27.73 15.41 -5.02
N SER A 154 28.45 15.73 -6.10
CA SER A 154 29.71 16.50 -6.06
C SER A 154 29.50 17.93 -5.55
N SER A 155 28.32 18.52 -5.83
CA SER A 155 27.88 19.80 -5.26
C SER A 155 27.05 19.56 -4.00
N THR A 156 27.26 20.35 -2.96
CA THR A 156 26.52 20.24 -1.69
C THR A 156 25.57 21.41 -1.43
N ASN A 157 25.50 22.38 -2.34
CA ASN A 157 24.57 23.50 -2.29
C ASN A 157 23.49 23.30 -3.36
N ILE A 158 22.47 22.50 -3.05
CA ILE A 158 21.43 22.08 -4.00
C ILE A 158 20.06 22.61 -3.59
N ILE A 159 19.67 22.37 -2.33
CA ILE A 159 18.38 22.80 -1.79
C ILE A 159 18.62 24.05 -0.94
N THR A 160 18.01 25.15 -1.32
CA THR A 160 18.20 26.48 -0.70
C THR A 160 16.91 27.21 -0.40
N ASP A 161 15.77 26.56 -0.63
CA ASP A 161 14.45 27.18 -0.52
C ASP A 161 13.41 26.16 -0.01
N GLU A 162 12.23 26.69 0.31
CA GLU A 162 11.04 25.94 0.72
C GLU A 162 10.12 25.73 -0.50
N SER A 163 10.64 25.04 -1.52
CA SER A 163 9.85 24.61 -2.68
C SER A 163 9.68 23.09 -2.72
N TRP A 164 8.70 22.64 -3.49
CA TRP A 164 8.56 21.23 -3.83
C TRP A 164 9.71 20.81 -4.74
N HIS A 165 10.45 19.78 -4.32
CA HIS A 165 11.48 19.12 -5.10
C HIS A 165 11.14 17.65 -5.30
N HIS A 166 11.56 17.10 -6.44
CA HIS A 166 11.51 15.66 -6.72
C HIS A 166 12.89 15.06 -6.58
N ILE A 167 12.97 13.93 -5.89
CA ILE A 167 14.19 13.11 -5.86
C ILE A 167 13.85 11.73 -6.37
N ALA A 168 14.72 11.17 -7.20
CA ALA A 168 14.74 9.75 -7.51
C ALA A 168 16.14 9.18 -7.28
N VAL A 169 16.19 7.96 -6.75
CA VAL A 169 17.43 7.21 -6.54
C VAL A 169 17.30 5.88 -7.22
N THR A 170 18.19 5.59 -8.16
CA THR A 170 18.26 4.28 -8.83
C THR A 170 19.46 3.49 -8.34
N ALA A 171 19.34 2.17 -8.39
CA ALA A 171 20.42 1.25 -8.05
C ALA A 171 20.37 0.01 -8.92
N GLU A 172 21.48 -0.32 -9.57
CA GLU A 172 21.61 -1.53 -10.36
C GLU A 172 21.68 -2.80 -9.51
N SER A 173 21.41 -3.95 -10.15
CA SER A 173 21.42 -5.27 -9.50
C SER A 173 22.82 -5.79 -9.09
N THR A 174 23.88 -5.02 -9.36
CA THR A 174 25.27 -5.36 -9.04
C THR A 174 25.55 -5.28 -7.53
N GLY A 175 24.76 -4.45 -6.81
CA GLY A 175 24.98 -4.11 -5.42
C GLY A 175 26.21 -3.22 -5.18
N ARG A 176 26.73 -2.52 -6.20
CA ARG A 176 27.86 -1.60 -6.03
C ARG A 176 27.38 -0.19 -5.70
N SER A 177 28.03 0.46 -4.75
CA SER A 177 27.72 1.86 -4.40
C SER A 177 27.94 2.82 -5.58
N SER A 178 28.87 2.50 -6.48
CA SER A 178 29.12 3.28 -7.71
C SER A 178 27.96 3.26 -8.71
N ASP A 179 27.06 2.30 -8.58
CA ASP A 179 25.94 2.10 -9.50
C ASP A 179 24.64 2.67 -8.93
N VAL A 180 24.74 3.41 -7.83
CA VAL A 180 23.65 4.20 -7.27
C VAL A 180 23.70 5.58 -7.92
N GLN A 181 22.58 6.01 -8.50
CA GLN A 181 22.44 7.32 -9.10
C GLN A 181 21.39 8.13 -8.35
N ILE A 182 21.58 9.45 -8.31
CA ILE A 182 20.65 10.38 -7.68
C ILE A 182 20.20 11.37 -8.74
N TYR A 183 18.89 11.51 -8.89
CA TYR A 183 18.23 12.48 -9.74
C TYR A 183 17.54 13.50 -8.84
N PHE A 184 17.61 14.76 -9.23
CA PHE A 184 17.00 15.87 -8.52
C PHE A 184 16.28 16.77 -9.52
N ASP A 185 14.99 17.01 -9.28
CA ASP A 185 14.08 17.74 -10.17
C ASP A 185 14.13 17.23 -11.62
N GLY A 186 14.11 15.89 -11.76
CA GLY A 186 14.12 15.19 -13.05
C GLY A 186 15.49 15.03 -13.72
N GLU A 187 16.55 15.64 -13.18
CA GLU A 187 17.89 15.65 -13.79
C GLU A 187 18.89 14.79 -13.00
N LEU A 188 19.76 14.06 -13.72
CA LEU A 188 20.80 13.24 -13.10
C LEU A 188 21.90 14.12 -12.47
N LEU A 189 22.20 13.90 -11.19
CA LEU A 189 23.31 14.54 -10.50
C LEU A 189 24.63 13.78 -10.73
N ASP A 190 25.72 14.51 -10.86
CA ASP A 190 27.07 13.94 -10.74
C ASP A 190 27.32 13.53 -9.28
N THR A 191 27.64 12.25 -9.06
CA THR A 191 27.74 11.67 -7.71
C THR A 191 29.13 11.11 -7.42
N VAL A 192 29.47 11.14 -6.13
CA VAL A 192 30.68 10.56 -5.56
C VAL A 192 30.30 9.67 -4.37
N THR A 193 31.11 8.64 -4.12
CA THR A 193 31.04 7.88 -2.87
C THR A 193 31.97 8.55 -1.85
N SER A 194 31.45 8.86 -0.66
CA SER A 194 32.17 9.61 0.40
C SER A 194 33.43 8.92 0.90
N ASP A 195 33.42 7.59 1.00
CA ASP A 195 34.62 6.77 1.21
C ASP A 195 34.58 5.52 0.31
N PRO A 196 35.42 5.46 -0.73
CA PRO A 196 35.44 4.34 -1.67
C PRO A 196 35.98 3.04 -1.08
N ASN A 197 36.46 3.01 0.17
CA ASN A 197 37.04 1.82 0.80
C ASN A 197 36.13 1.18 1.86
N TRP A 198 35.05 1.83 2.28
CA TRP A 198 34.26 1.41 3.43
C TRP A 198 32.91 0.78 3.08
N CYS A 199 32.34 1.03 1.91
CA CYS A 199 31.20 0.24 1.45
C CYS A 199 31.13 0.28 -0.07
N ILE A 200 31.84 -0.66 -0.71
CA ILE A 200 31.86 -0.80 -2.17
C ILE A 200 30.67 -1.65 -2.63
N ASP A 201 30.42 -2.76 -1.94
CA ASP A 201 29.36 -3.70 -2.24
C ASP A 201 28.30 -3.66 -1.12
N TYR A 202 27.20 -2.93 -1.35
CA TYR A 202 26.07 -2.95 -0.44
C TYR A 202 25.25 -4.24 -0.61
N ASN A 203 24.60 -4.66 0.47
CA ASN A 203 23.74 -5.84 0.51
C ASN A 203 22.66 -5.62 1.58
N THR A 204 21.62 -4.87 1.23
CA THR A 204 20.62 -4.39 2.18
C THR A 204 19.99 -5.54 2.98
N GLY A 205 19.89 -5.37 4.29
CA GLY A 205 19.28 -6.34 5.18
C GLY A 205 17.75 -6.36 5.08
N ASN A 206 17.11 -7.15 5.95
CA ASN A 206 15.64 -7.31 5.96
C ASN A 206 15.02 -7.23 7.37
N LEU A 207 15.69 -6.55 8.31
CA LEU A 207 15.18 -6.40 9.69
C LEU A 207 14.18 -5.24 9.83
N ALA A 208 14.54 -4.04 9.38
CA ALA A 208 13.68 -2.86 9.53
C ALA A 208 12.57 -2.81 8.48
N ASP A 209 11.38 -2.38 8.91
CA ASP A 209 10.30 -2.01 8.00
C ASP A 209 10.66 -0.70 7.27
N VAL A 210 10.11 -0.52 6.07
CA VAL A 210 10.24 0.73 5.32
C VAL A 210 9.62 1.84 6.16
N THR A 211 10.42 2.88 6.39
CA THR A 211 10.05 4.08 7.12
C THR A 211 10.15 5.28 6.19
N ILE A 212 9.14 6.14 6.17
CA ILE A 212 9.11 7.40 5.41
C ILE A 212 9.09 8.56 6.39
N GLY A 213 9.83 9.63 6.11
CA GLY A 213 9.91 10.81 6.99
C GLY A 213 10.81 10.64 8.21
N ALA A 214 11.47 9.48 8.36
CA ALA A 214 12.51 9.30 9.36
C ALA A 214 13.55 8.27 8.92
N GLY A 215 14.75 8.39 9.48
CA GLY A 215 15.82 7.41 9.30
C GLY A 215 16.56 7.11 10.59
N TYR A 216 16.73 5.83 10.91
CA TYR A 216 17.49 5.43 12.08
C TYR A 216 19.00 5.57 11.82
N GLY A 217 19.76 6.01 12.82
CA GLY A 217 21.22 6.07 12.75
C GLY A 217 21.89 5.65 14.06
N ALA A 218 22.55 4.49 14.08
CA ALA A 218 23.28 4.00 15.25
C ALA A 218 24.39 4.95 15.74
N TRP A 219 25.07 5.68 14.83
CA TRP A 219 26.16 6.60 15.17
C TRP A 219 25.72 7.86 15.92
N SER A 220 24.43 8.19 15.94
CA SER A 220 23.84 9.29 16.72
C SER A 220 23.22 8.84 18.04
N GLY A 221 23.79 7.80 18.67
CA GLY A 221 23.30 7.28 19.96
C GLY A 221 22.02 6.46 19.85
N GLY A 222 21.68 5.97 18.64
CA GLY A 222 20.49 5.18 18.39
C GLY A 222 19.19 5.98 18.27
N SER A 223 19.29 7.25 17.83
CA SER A 223 18.13 8.11 17.58
C SER A 223 17.73 8.13 16.11
N TYR A 224 16.44 8.34 15.87
CA TYR A 224 15.89 8.63 14.55
C TYR A 224 16.19 10.08 14.15
N ARG A 225 16.30 10.28 12.84
CA ARG A 225 16.46 11.56 12.15
C ARG A 225 15.15 11.88 11.46
N TYR A 226 14.28 12.59 12.14
CA TYR A 226 12.94 12.94 11.67
C TYR A 226 13.02 14.11 10.70
N PHE A 227 12.27 14.02 9.61
CA PHE A 227 12.18 15.05 8.59
C PHE A 227 11.08 16.06 8.98
N GLY A 228 11.40 17.35 8.88
CA GLY A 228 10.44 18.45 9.04
C GLY A 228 10.04 19.02 7.68
N GLY A 229 8.74 19.04 7.42
CA GLY A 229 8.15 19.51 6.16
C GLY A 229 7.23 18.47 5.52
N GLN A 230 7.00 18.61 4.21
CA GLN A 230 5.96 17.87 3.51
C GLN A 230 6.53 16.78 2.59
N ILE A 231 5.85 15.64 2.50
CA ILE A 231 6.16 14.54 1.57
C ILE A 231 4.90 14.12 0.82
N LYS A 232 5.06 13.77 -0.47
CA LYS A 232 4.02 13.11 -1.27
C LYS A 232 4.60 12.21 -2.35
N GLU A 233 3.74 11.42 -3.01
CA GLU A 233 4.08 10.68 -4.22
C GLU A 233 5.29 9.72 -4.07
N VAL A 234 5.37 9.04 -2.93
CA VAL A 234 6.47 8.10 -2.62
C VAL A 234 6.27 6.80 -3.38
N ARG A 235 7.22 6.44 -4.24
CA ARG A 235 7.16 5.24 -5.07
C ARG A 235 8.43 4.41 -4.88
N ILE A 236 8.27 3.09 -4.79
CA ILE A 236 9.38 2.12 -4.80
C ILE A 236 9.14 1.13 -5.93
N TRP A 237 10.13 0.99 -6.79
CA TRP A 237 10.13 0.11 -7.95
C TRP A 237 11.22 -0.95 -7.79
N ASN A 238 10.96 -2.18 -8.24
CA ASN A 238 11.91 -3.29 -8.19
C ASN A 238 12.80 -3.42 -9.44
N TYR A 239 12.91 -2.34 -10.22
CA TYR A 239 13.77 -2.22 -11.39
C TYR A 239 14.37 -0.81 -11.46
N VAL A 240 15.35 -0.64 -12.35
CA VAL A 240 15.95 0.67 -12.63
C VAL A 240 15.09 1.40 -13.66
N ARG A 241 14.41 2.48 -13.23
CA ARG A 241 13.68 3.37 -14.14
C ARG A 241 14.65 4.17 -15.02
N THR A 242 14.20 4.51 -16.22
CA THR A 242 14.99 5.29 -17.19
C THR A 242 14.98 6.78 -16.86
N ASP A 243 15.91 7.55 -17.43
CA ASP A 243 15.94 9.02 -17.29
C ASP A 243 14.60 9.65 -17.73
N ASP A 244 14.01 9.16 -18.83
CA ASP A 244 12.73 9.65 -19.34
C ASP A 244 11.57 9.29 -18.39
N ASP A 245 11.58 8.11 -17.79
CA ASP A 245 10.60 7.69 -16.78
C ASP A 245 10.62 8.58 -15.53
N ILE A 246 11.83 8.91 -15.06
CA ILE A 246 12.05 9.75 -13.88
C ILE A 246 11.62 11.19 -14.20
N ARG A 247 12.02 11.71 -15.35
CA ARG A 247 11.62 13.05 -15.82
C ARG A 247 10.11 13.15 -16.00
N ALA A 248 9.45 12.14 -16.55
CA ALA A 248 8.00 12.10 -16.63
C ALA A 248 7.34 12.18 -15.25
N SER A 249 7.93 11.55 -14.23
CA SER A 249 7.42 11.58 -12.85
C SER A 249 7.60 12.95 -12.19
N TYR A 250 8.72 13.62 -12.47
CA TYR A 250 8.94 15.02 -12.09
C TYR A 250 8.00 15.99 -12.84
N GLU A 251 7.68 15.73 -14.10
CA GLU A 251 6.71 16.52 -14.87
C GLU A 251 5.25 16.26 -14.44
N GLY A 252 5.03 15.41 -13.42
CA GLY A 252 3.71 15.13 -12.85
C GLY A 252 2.93 14.03 -13.55
N SER A 253 3.59 13.14 -14.31
CA SER A 253 2.94 12.00 -14.93
C SER A 253 2.36 11.06 -13.87
N LYS A 254 1.07 10.76 -14.04
CA LYS A 254 0.34 9.81 -13.20
C LYS A 254 0.62 8.37 -13.65
N ILE A 255 0.48 7.43 -12.72
CA ILE A 255 0.59 5.99 -13.00
C ILE A 255 -0.84 5.47 -13.18
N SER A 256 -1.16 4.97 -14.37
CA SER A 256 -2.44 4.30 -14.59
C SER A 256 -2.44 2.90 -13.97
N ASN A 257 -3.52 2.55 -13.26
CA ASN A 257 -3.71 1.27 -12.57
C ASN A 257 -2.44 0.79 -11.82
N PRO A 258 -1.97 1.53 -10.79
CA PRO A 258 -0.75 1.20 -10.07
C PRO A 258 -0.77 -0.20 -9.44
N ALA A 259 -1.95 -0.71 -9.09
CA ALA A 259 -2.13 -2.03 -8.51
C ALA A 259 -1.78 -3.18 -9.47
N SER A 260 -1.97 -2.97 -10.77
CA SER A 260 -1.64 -3.95 -11.81
C SER A 260 -0.14 -4.03 -12.13
N ASN A 261 0.63 -3.00 -11.76
CA ASN A 261 2.04 -2.93 -12.07
C ASN A 261 2.87 -3.70 -11.04
N SER A 262 3.20 -4.96 -11.35
CA SER A 262 4.01 -5.83 -10.47
C SER A 262 5.42 -5.30 -10.18
N SER A 263 5.91 -4.33 -10.96
CA SER A 263 7.21 -3.71 -10.74
C SER A 263 7.16 -2.55 -9.75
N LEU A 264 5.97 -1.96 -9.55
CA LEU A 264 5.68 -0.99 -8.50
C LEU A 264 5.40 -1.76 -7.22
N VAL A 265 6.31 -1.69 -6.25
CA VAL A 265 6.23 -2.49 -5.02
C VAL A 265 5.76 -1.70 -3.80
N LEU A 266 5.74 -0.37 -3.90
CA LEU A 266 5.11 0.53 -2.94
C LEU A 266 4.72 1.81 -3.67
N TYR A 267 3.52 2.31 -3.44
CA TYR A 267 3.12 3.65 -3.88
C TYR A 267 2.22 4.31 -2.85
N TYR A 268 2.78 5.29 -2.14
CA TYR A 268 2.06 6.20 -1.27
C TYR A 268 1.86 7.52 -1.98
N LYS A 269 0.66 7.71 -2.53
CA LYS A 269 0.24 8.98 -3.13
C LYS A 269 0.24 10.10 -2.07
N MET A 270 -0.11 9.75 -0.82
CA MET A 270 -0.24 10.65 0.33
C MET A 270 -1.28 11.74 0.08
N ASP A 271 -2.38 11.32 -0.51
CA ASP A 271 -3.48 12.18 -0.86
C ASP A 271 -4.77 11.91 -0.08
N GLU A 272 -4.62 11.17 1.01
CA GLU A 272 -5.64 11.04 2.02
C GLU A 272 -5.88 12.39 2.69
N SER A 273 -7.15 12.71 2.98
CA SER A 273 -7.52 13.97 3.64
C SER A 273 -7.59 13.86 5.16
N LYS A 274 -7.49 12.64 5.70
CA LYS A 274 -7.62 12.32 7.13
C LYS A 274 -7.28 10.87 7.44
N GLY A 275 -7.15 10.59 8.74
CA GLY A 275 -6.96 9.25 9.28
C GLY A 275 -5.49 8.94 9.55
N ASP A 276 -5.24 7.74 10.06
CA ASP A 276 -3.92 7.37 10.58
C ASP A 276 -3.16 6.39 9.65
N LEU A 277 -3.65 6.17 8.44
CA LEU A 277 -3.08 5.23 7.48
C LEU A 277 -2.75 5.95 6.18
N VAL A 278 -1.64 5.56 5.57
CA VAL A 278 -1.28 5.90 4.20
C VAL A 278 -1.51 4.66 3.37
N PHE A 279 -2.38 4.71 2.38
CA PHE A 279 -2.72 3.54 1.59
C PHE A 279 -1.68 3.30 0.51
N ASP A 280 -1.35 2.02 0.34
CA ASP A 280 -0.47 1.57 -0.72
C ASP A 280 -1.31 1.29 -1.96
N LYS A 281 -1.09 2.08 -3.01
CA LYS A 281 -1.78 1.94 -4.29
C LYS A 281 -1.22 0.79 -5.13
N SER A 282 -0.05 0.26 -4.79
CA SER A 282 0.56 -0.88 -5.46
C SER A 282 -0.21 -2.19 -5.23
N GLY A 283 0.17 -3.24 -5.96
CA GLY A 283 -0.38 -4.58 -5.78
C GLY A 283 0.02 -5.26 -4.46
N ASN A 284 0.99 -4.72 -3.72
CA ASN A 284 1.48 -5.31 -2.47
C ASN A 284 0.62 -4.97 -1.26
N CYS A 285 -0.19 -3.91 -1.34
CA CYS A 285 -1.06 -3.43 -0.25
C CYS A 285 -0.30 -3.25 1.08
N ALA A 286 0.95 -2.81 1.03
CA ALA A 286 1.79 -2.55 2.19
C ALA A 286 1.44 -1.19 2.81
N HIS A 287 0.25 -1.07 3.41
CA HIS A 287 -0.26 0.18 3.98
C HIS A 287 0.66 0.72 5.10
N GLY A 288 0.89 2.03 5.07
CA GLY A 288 1.68 2.76 6.05
C GLY A 288 0.82 3.16 7.24
N ARG A 289 1.41 3.13 8.44
CA ARG A 289 0.82 3.67 9.67
C ARG A 289 1.50 4.99 10.03
N LEU A 290 0.72 6.03 10.29
CA LEU A 290 1.21 7.29 10.81
C LEU A 290 1.62 7.14 12.28
N VAL A 291 2.75 7.72 12.65
CA VAL A 291 3.33 7.72 13.99
C VAL A 291 3.82 9.12 14.31
N GLY A 292 3.54 9.61 15.52
CA GLY A 292 4.05 10.90 16.02
C GLY A 292 2.95 11.94 16.24
N GLY A 293 1.86 11.86 15.48
CA GLY A 293 0.79 12.86 15.49
C GLY A 293 0.60 13.56 14.14
N VAL A 294 1.36 13.15 13.13
CA VAL A 294 1.30 13.53 11.71
C VAL A 294 -0.07 14.08 11.26
N ASP A 295 -0.01 15.26 10.65
CA ASP A 295 -1.15 15.95 10.07
C ASP A 295 -1.19 15.79 8.54
N TRP A 296 -2.41 15.88 7.99
CA TRP A 296 -2.64 15.93 6.54
C TRP A 296 -2.76 17.38 6.10
N LEU A 297 -1.96 17.77 5.12
CA LEU A 297 -2.04 19.10 4.52
C LEU A 297 -2.80 19.05 3.20
N VAL A 298 -3.78 19.94 3.06
CA VAL A 298 -4.58 20.10 1.85
C VAL A 298 -4.41 21.53 1.34
N GLU A 299 -3.55 21.73 0.35
CA GLU A 299 -3.32 23.03 -0.30
C GLU A 299 -3.99 23.06 -1.68
N GLY A 300 -4.96 23.95 -1.94
CA GLY A 300 -5.55 24.07 -3.27
C GLY A 300 -6.91 24.77 -3.34
N TRP A 301 -7.34 25.07 -4.57
CA TRP A 301 -8.68 25.58 -4.87
C TRP A 301 -9.33 24.65 -5.90
N THR A 302 -10.49 24.08 -5.57
CA THR A 302 -11.32 23.33 -6.54
C THR A 302 -12.42 24.22 -7.13
N GLN A 303 -12.59 24.16 -8.44
CA GLN A 303 -13.85 24.56 -9.09
C GLN A 303 -14.70 23.29 -9.28
N ASN A 304 -15.82 23.20 -8.57
CA ASN A 304 -16.81 22.11 -8.62
C ASN A 304 -16.34 20.74 -8.11
N LEU A 305 -16.66 20.45 -6.86
CA LEU A 305 -16.77 19.08 -6.34
C LEU A 305 -18.18 18.53 -6.68
N GLY A 306 -18.50 18.44 -7.97
CA GLY A 306 -19.81 18.03 -8.49
C GLY A 306 -19.77 16.65 -9.16
N ALA A 307 -20.84 16.29 -9.87
CA ALA A 307 -20.84 15.13 -10.75
C ALA A 307 -19.68 15.22 -11.75
N GLU A 308 -19.11 14.06 -12.11
CA GLU A 308 -17.83 13.99 -12.82
C GLU A 308 -17.70 14.89 -14.04
N SER A 309 -16.49 15.39 -14.22
CA SER A 309 -16.16 16.36 -15.26
C SER A 309 -15.18 15.83 -16.31
N GLU A 310 -14.77 14.57 -16.20
CA GLU A 310 -13.79 13.93 -17.07
C GLU A 310 -14.43 13.46 -18.39
N VAL A 311 -13.59 13.35 -19.44
CA VAL A 311 -14.03 13.06 -20.82
C VAL A 311 -14.04 11.56 -21.12
N GLY A 312 -13.36 10.75 -20.30
CA GLY A 312 -13.26 9.28 -20.41
C GLY A 312 -13.41 8.61 -19.04
N VAL A 313 -13.90 7.37 -19.03
CA VAL A 313 -14.22 6.58 -17.80
C VAL A 313 -12.96 5.95 -17.18
N ASP A 314 -11.83 5.96 -17.90
CA ASP A 314 -10.57 5.32 -17.52
C ASP A 314 -9.39 6.32 -17.49
N ASP A 315 -9.67 7.59 -17.78
CA ASP A 315 -8.67 8.62 -17.57
C ASP A 315 -8.69 8.85 -16.06
N TYR A 316 -7.52 8.82 -15.40
CA TYR A 316 -7.34 9.14 -13.97
C TYR A 316 -7.55 7.99 -12.95
N ASP A 317 -6.89 8.13 -11.77
CA ASP A 317 -6.78 7.13 -10.68
C ASP A 317 -7.82 7.47 -9.60
N ASP A 318 -9.07 7.10 -9.86
CA ASP A 318 -10.26 7.36 -9.04
C ASP A 318 -11.08 6.08 -8.83
N VAL A 319 -12.23 6.16 -8.14
CA VAL A 319 -13.04 4.97 -7.83
C VAL A 319 -13.50 4.17 -9.06
N ASP A 320 -13.64 4.77 -10.24
CA ASP A 320 -14.19 4.09 -11.42
C ASP A 320 -13.18 3.13 -12.09
N ASP A 321 -11.88 3.27 -11.83
CA ASP A 321 -10.84 2.37 -12.36
C ASP A 321 -10.94 0.93 -11.82
N PHE A 322 -11.58 0.74 -10.66
CA PHE A 322 -11.89 -0.57 -10.09
C PHE A 322 -13.09 -1.23 -10.78
N HIS A 323 -13.75 -0.56 -11.73
CA HIS A 323 -14.86 -1.14 -12.48
C HIS A 323 -14.36 -2.23 -13.43
N LEU A 324 -14.80 -3.47 -13.19
CA LEU A 324 -14.63 -4.66 -14.05
C LEU A 324 -13.34 -5.47 -13.95
N ASP A 325 -12.41 -5.17 -13.06
CA ASP A 325 -11.28 -6.07 -12.84
C ASP A 325 -11.71 -7.32 -12.06
N SER A 326 -11.69 -8.47 -12.74
CA SER A 326 -11.67 -9.77 -12.08
C SER A 326 -10.30 -9.97 -11.44
N ILE A 327 -10.11 -9.42 -10.24
CA ILE A 327 -8.88 -9.56 -9.49
C ILE A 327 -8.83 -10.98 -8.91
N VAL A 328 -7.96 -11.82 -9.45
CA VAL A 328 -7.60 -13.09 -8.81
C VAL A 328 -6.51 -12.77 -7.79
N ASP A 329 -6.82 -12.90 -6.51
CA ASP A 329 -5.81 -12.78 -5.45
C ASP A 329 -4.86 -13.99 -5.50
N THR A 330 -3.63 -13.73 -5.93
CA THR A 330 -2.53 -14.69 -5.95
C THR A 330 -1.79 -14.75 -4.62
N ALA A 331 -2.02 -13.81 -3.70
CA ALA A 331 -1.19 -13.58 -2.53
C ALA A 331 -1.68 -14.28 -1.25
N PHE A 332 -2.99 -14.51 -1.03
CA PHE A 332 -3.43 -15.06 0.27
C PHE A 332 -4.51 -16.14 0.27
N THR A 333 -5.28 -16.33 -0.80
CA THR A 333 -6.46 -17.22 -0.74
C THR A 333 -6.72 -18.10 -1.97
N GLY A 334 -6.26 -17.69 -3.16
CA GLY A 334 -6.64 -18.31 -4.44
C GLY A 334 -8.11 -18.06 -4.82
N LEU A 335 -8.78 -17.08 -4.19
CA LEU A 335 -10.17 -16.72 -4.44
C LEU A 335 -10.28 -15.61 -5.49
N GLY A 336 -11.19 -15.79 -6.44
CA GLY A 336 -11.52 -14.76 -7.42
C GLY A 336 -12.42 -13.69 -6.83
N SER A 337 -12.05 -12.43 -7.03
CA SER A 337 -12.84 -11.26 -6.65
C SER A 337 -13.38 -10.54 -7.88
N ARG A 338 -14.48 -9.81 -7.71
CA ARG A 338 -15.04 -8.91 -8.71
C ARG A 338 -15.49 -7.62 -8.03
N VAL A 339 -15.11 -6.50 -8.61
CA VAL A 339 -15.53 -5.17 -8.16
C VAL A 339 -16.44 -4.57 -9.23
N MET A 340 -17.52 -3.94 -8.79
CA MET A 340 -18.42 -3.19 -9.65
C MET A 340 -18.68 -1.83 -9.02
N VAL A 341 -18.47 -0.79 -9.79
CA VAL A 341 -18.76 0.60 -9.43
C VAL A 341 -19.83 1.15 -10.36
N LYS A 342 -20.84 1.85 -9.84
CA LYS A 342 -21.90 2.42 -10.68
C LYS A 342 -22.47 3.69 -10.08
N TYR A 343 -22.93 4.61 -10.92
CA TYR A 343 -23.68 5.78 -10.49
C TYR A 343 -25.05 5.43 -9.93
N VAL A 344 -25.42 6.09 -8.84
CA VAL A 344 -26.71 5.92 -8.16
C VAL A 344 -27.31 7.26 -7.79
N SER A 345 -28.64 7.34 -7.83
CA SER A 345 -29.37 8.48 -7.29
C SER A 345 -29.80 8.19 -5.87
N VAL A 346 -29.51 9.13 -4.95
CA VAL A 346 -30.01 9.09 -3.57
C VAL A 346 -31.13 10.10 -3.43
N ASN A 347 -32.31 9.64 -3.01
CA ASN A 347 -33.41 10.55 -2.70
C ASN A 347 -33.12 11.30 -1.38
N PRO A 348 -33.07 12.64 -1.38
CA PRO A 348 -32.61 13.42 -0.22
C PRO A 348 -33.59 13.40 0.97
N GLU A 349 -34.86 13.04 0.75
CA GLU A 349 -35.87 13.00 1.82
C GLU A 349 -36.03 11.59 2.40
N THR A 350 -35.88 10.57 1.57
CA THR A 350 -36.18 9.18 1.95
C THR A 350 -34.94 8.29 2.05
N TRP A 351 -33.78 8.78 1.63
CA TRP A 351 -32.51 8.04 1.57
C TRP A 351 -32.56 6.75 0.71
N VAL A 352 -33.60 6.62 -0.12
CA VAL A 352 -33.73 5.50 -1.04
C VAL A 352 -32.68 5.65 -2.15
N ILE A 353 -31.92 4.58 -2.37
CA ILE A 353 -30.89 4.48 -3.41
C ILE A 353 -31.51 3.79 -4.63
N SER A 354 -31.42 4.41 -5.80
CA SER A 354 -31.80 3.83 -7.09
C SER A 354 -30.66 3.91 -8.09
N ASN A 355 -30.63 3.05 -9.10
CA ASN A 355 -29.68 3.21 -10.19
C ASN A 355 -29.89 4.58 -10.85
N ALA A 356 -28.79 5.25 -11.21
CA ALA A 356 -28.88 6.40 -12.09
C ALA A 356 -29.38 5.94 -13.46
N SER A 357 -30.04 6.85 -14.19
CA SER A 357 -30.37 6.59 -15.60
C SER A 357 -29.08 6.39 -16.40
N GLU A 358 -29.13 5.59 -17.46
CA GLU A 358 -27.95 5.30 -18.29
C GLU A 358 -27.31 6.61 -18.81
N GLY A 359 -26.01 6.77 -18.58
CA GLY A 359 -25.25 7.97 -18.95
C GLY A 359 -25.45 9.20 -18.05
N VAL A 360 -26.20 9.08 -16.93
CA VAL A 360 -26.35 10.17 -15.96
C VAL A 360 -25.31 10.04 -14.86
N LEU A 361 -24.36 10.99 -14.86
CA LEU A 361 -23.43 11.19 -13.77
C LEU A 361 -24.16 11.83 -12.59
N THR A 362 -23.91 11.32 -11.39
CA THR A 362 -24.52 11.79 -10.14
C THR A 362 -23.43 11.99 -9.10
N ASN A 363 -23.74 12.65 -7.99
CA ASN A 363 -22.80 12.83 -6.87
C ASN A 363 -22.66 11.56 -6.00
N TYR A 364 -23.17 10.40 -6.44
CA TYR A 364 -23.08 9.17 -5.66
C TYR A 364 -22.72 7.97 -6.54
N LYS A 365 -21.80 7.14 -6.03
CA LYS A 365 -21.36 5.89 -6.63
C LYS A 365 -21.63 4.75 -5.65
N GLN A 366 -22.18 3.64 -6.13
CA GLN A 366 -22.27 2.40 -5.38
C GLN A 366 -21.11 1.49 -5.76
N VAL A 367 -20.27 1.16 -4.78
CA VAL A 367 -19.21 0.17 -4.89
C VAL A 367 -19.75 -1.17 -4.40
N THR A 368 -19.53 -2.23 -5.17
CA THR A 368 -19.89 -3.61 -4.83
C THR A 368 -18.67 -4.51 -4.97
N VAL A 369 -18.22 -5.08 -3.86
CA VAL A 369 -17.13 -6.08 -3.85
C VAL A 369 -17.74 -7.47 -3.66
N LYS A 370 -17.39 -8.40 -4.55
CA LYS A 370 -17.78 -9.82 -4.47
C LYS A 370 -16.56 -10.72 -4.46
N VAL A 371 -16.43 -11.59 -3.46
CA VAL A 371 -15.36 -12.59 -3.37
C VAL A 371 -15.97 -13.98 -3.43
N GLY A 372 -15.63 -14.76 -4.47
CA GLY A 372 -16.21 -16.07 -4.72
C GLY A 372 -15.75 -17.13 -3.72
N LEU A 373 -16.63 -18.09 -3.40
CA LEU A 373 -16.32 -19.22 -2.53
C LEU A 373 -15.92 -20.45 -3.37
N PRO A 374 -14.89 -21.24 -2.95
CA PRO A 374 -14.44 -22.40 -3.71
C PRO A 374 -15.54 -23.44 -3.87
N GLY A 375 -15.76 -23.90 -5.10
CA GLY A 375 -16.63 -25.04 -5.39
C GLY A 375 -18.14 -24.77 -5.27
N VAL A 376 -18.56 -23.52 -5.06
CA VAL A 376 -19.97 -23.08 -5.05
C VAL A 376 -20.11 -21.78 -5.84
N PRO A 377 -21.30 -21.45 -6.37
CA PRO A 377 -21.53 -20.18 -7.07
C PRO A 377 -21.69 -18.98 -6.12
N ASP A 378 -21.68 -19.23 -4.80
CA ASP A 378 -21.87 -18.20 -3.78
C ASP A 378 -20.62 -17.32 -3.59
N SER A 379 -20.84 -16.11 -3.07
CA SER A 379 -19.80 -15.13 -2.80
C SER A 379 -20.09 -14.36 -1.52
N VAL A 380 -19.05 -13.92 -0.81
CA VAL A 380 -19.20 -12.81 0.14
C VAL A 380 -19.38 -11.52 -0.66
N ARG A 381 -20.34 -10.69 -0.27
CA ARG A 381 -20.68 -9.43 -0.94
C ARG A 381 -20.67 -8.30 0.08
N LEU A 382 -19.99 -7.20 -0.25
CA LEU A 382 -20.09 -5.93 0.44
C LEU A 382 -20.56 -4.87 -0.55
N ASP A 383 -21.48 -4.02 -0.11
CA ASP A 383 -21.95 -2.86 -0.86
C ASP A 383 -21.69 -1.60 -0.03
N ALA A 384 -21.19 -0.53 -0.66
CA ALA A 384 -20.97 0.76 -0.04
C ALA A 384 -21.40 1.89 -0.98
N ILE A 385 -21.76 3.03 -0.41
CA ILE A 385 -22.09 4.25 -1.16
C ILE A 385 -20.99 5.26 -0.88
N MET A 386 -20.37 5.74 -1.96
CA MET A 386 -19.49 6.89 -1.93
C MET A 386 -20.26 8.11 -2.43
N ALA A 387 -20.05 9.25 -1.79
CA ALA A 387 -20.58 10.53 -2.22
C ALA A 387 -19.43 11.42 -2.69
N ALA A 388 -19.68 12.22 -3.73
CA ALA A 388 -18.80 13.32 -4.09
C ALA A 388 -18.72 14.29 -2.90
N ASP A 389 -17.53 14.80 -2.61
CA ASP A 389 -17.40 15.95 -1.71
C ASP A 389 -18.18 17.12 -2.32
N VAL A 390 -18.81 17.99 -1.53
CA VAL A 390 -19.56 19.14 -2.06
C VAL A 390 -19.17 20.43 -1.34
N SER A 391 -18.19 20.42 -0.43
CA SER A 391 -17.81 21.64 0.29
C SER A 391 -16.35 21.67 0.75
N GLN A 392 -15.69 22.76 0.39
CA GLN A 392 -14.28 23.08 0.63
C GLN A 392 -13.82 23.09 2.11
N TYR A 393 -14.74 22.99 3.08
CA TYR A 393 -14.47 23.09 4.53
C TYR A 393 -15.54 22.39 5.42
N GLY A 394 -16.31 21.45 4.88
CA GLY A 394 -17.38 20.78 5.63
C GLY A 394 -16.98 19.36 6.02
N ASP A 395 -17.13 19.02 7.30
CA ASP A 395 -17.01 17.66 7.82
C ASP A 395 -17.81 16.66 6.97
N ILE A 396 -17.15 15.96 6.06
CA ILE A 396 -17.73 14.73 5.52
C ILE A 396 -17.55 13.68 6.60
N THR A 397 -18.66 13.40 7.27
CA THR A 397 -18.86 12.18 8.04
C THR A 397 -18.79 11.03 7.03
N ILE A 398 -17.59 10.53 6.77
CA ILE A 398 -17.42 9.27 6.05
C ILE A 398 -18.02 8.24 6.99
N PHE A 399 -19.12 7.64 6.54
CA PHE A 399 -19.76 6.57 7.28
C PHE A 399 -18.73 5.45 7.46
N PRO A 400 -18.33 5.14 8.70
CA PRO A 400 -17.70 3.86 8.93
C PRO A 400 -18.76 2.83 8.58
N TYR A 401 -18.35 1.81 7.85
CA TYR A 401 -19.12 0.59 7.57
C TYR A 401 -20.15 0.30 8.67
N GLY A 402 -21.43 0.30 8.25
CA GLY A 402 -22.64 -0.14 8.96
C GLY A 402 -22.57 -0.35 10.47
N GLU A 403 -23.36 0.47 11.18
CA GLU A 403 -23.74 0.42 12.62
C GLU A 403 -22.65 0.15 13.68
#